data_AF-A0AAV0VYB5-F1
#
_entry.id   AF-A0AAV0VYB5-F1
#
_cell.length_a   1.000
_cell.length_b   1.000
_cell.length_c   1.000
_cell.angle_alpha   90.00
_cell.angle_beta   90.00
_cell.angle_gamma   90.00
#
_symmetry.space_group_name_H-M   'P 1'
#
loop_
_entity.id
_entity.type
_entity.pdbx_description
1 polymer ?
#
loop_
_entity_poly.entity_id
_entity_poly.type
_entity_poly.pdbx_seq_one_letter_code
_entity_poly.pdbx_strand_id
1 'polypeptide(L)'
;MQPPNQKPAPDQPFLLPTEREVSTIPKSEGEGDFWVYPSAQMFWNAMLRKGWRWKDDDLSPKDMDVIIKIHNINNELAWREVLKWEAFHANECMNPKLKSFGGKAQCKHGKHVKCIYIYL
;
A
#
# COMPACT_ATOMS: atom_id res chain seq x y z
N MET A 1 4.30 -14.73 8.63
CA MET A 1 4.95 -13.69 7.79
C MET A 1 6.22 -13.25 8.50
N GLN A 2 7.34 -13.06 7.79
CA GLN A 2 8.53 -12.48 8.44
C GLN A 2 8.23 -11.06 8.92
N PRO A 3 8.82 -10.61 10.04
CA PRO A 3 8.62 -9.25 10.51
C PRO A 3 9.06 -8.24 9.44
N PRO A 4 8.34 -7.13 9.26
CA PRO A 4 8.66 -6.14 8.24
C PRO A 4 10.07 -5.58 8.46
N ASN A 5 10.92 -5.68 7.44
CA ASN A 5 12.30 -5.19 7.52
C ASN A 5 12.32 -3.65 7.51
N GLN A 6 12.55 -3.08 8.69
CA GLN A 6 12.70 -1.64 8.94
C GLN A 6 14.17 -1.21 9.08
N LYS A 7 15.14 -2.10 8.79
CA LYS A 7 16.55 -1.72 8.83
C LYS A 7 16.92 -0.97 7.55
N PRO A 8 17.69 0.13 7.64
CA PRO A 8 18.27 0.79 6.47
C PRO A 8 19.09 -0.17 5.62
N ALA A 9 19.09 0.04 4.30
CA ALA A 9 19.95 -0.71 3.40
C ALA A 9 21.42 -0.26 3.55
N PRO A 10 22.42 -1.13 3.28
CA PRO A 10 23.84 -0.78 3.44
C PRO A 10 24.30 0.46 2.64
N ASP A 11 23.65 0.73 1.52
CA ASP A 11 23.94 1.83 0.60
C ASP A 11 22.90 2.97 0.66
N GLN A 12 22.08 3.01 1.71
CA GLN A 12 21.06 4.04 1.86
C GLN A 12 21.69 5.38 2.29
N PRO A 13 21.48 6.48 1.53
CA PRO A 13 22.20 7.73 1.77
C PRO A 13 21.72 8.53 2.99
N PHE A 14 20.51 8.27 3.50
CA PHE A 14 19.92 8.96 4.65
C PHE A 14 18.96 8.07 5.43
N LEU A 15 18.65 8.43 6.67
CA LEU A 15 17.68 7.70 7.49
C LEU A 15 16.24 8.03 7.07
N LEU A 16 15.37 7.02 7.13
CA LEU A 16 13.95 7.16 6.82
C LEU A 16 13.08 6.81 8.04
N PRO A 17 11.93 7.50 8.21
CA PRO A 17 10.93 7.15 9.21
C PRO A 17 10.50 5.68 9.14
N THR A 18 10.26 5.09 10.31
CA THR A 18 9.83 3.69 10.47
C THR A 18 8.40 3.56 10.95
N GLU A 19 7.79 4.69 11.29
CA GLU A 19 6.41 4.85 11.71
C GLU A 19 5.48 4.42 10.58
N ARG A 20 4.36 3.80 10.98
CA ARG A 20 3.34 3.30 10.06
C ARG A 20 2.03 3.99 10.33
N GLU A 21 1.26 4.19 9.27
CA GLU A 21 -0.05 4.84 9.32
C GLU A 21 -1.17 3.80 9.19
N VAL A 22 -2.22 3.94 9.99
CA VAL A 22 -3.42 3.11 9.90
C VAL A 22 -4.37 3.74 8.89
N SER A 23 -4.78 2.96 7.90
CA SER A 23 -5.73 3.37 6.85
C SER A 23 -7.16 3.51 7.37
N THR A 24 -8.05 4.10 6.56
CA THR A 24 -9.50 4.03 6.81
C THR A 24 -10.17 2.81 6.18
N ILE A 25 -9.38 1.98 5.48
CA ILE A 25 -9.85 0.86 4.68
C ILE A 25 -10.08 -0.36 5.60
N PRO A 26 -11.31 -0.86 5.73
CA PRO A 26 -11.59 -2.02 6.57
C PRO A 26 -11.03 -3.29 5.93
N LYS A 27 -10.44 -4.14 6.77
CA LYS A 27 -9.82 -5.40 6.36
C LYS A 27 -10.79 -6.56 6.52
N SER A 28 -10.85 -7.46 5.52
CA SER A 28 -11.76 -8.61 5.60
C SER A 28 -11.23 -9.76 6.47
N GLU A 29 -9.91 -9.94 6.53
CA GLU A 29 -9.25 -11.11 7.14
C GLU A 29 -7.94 -10.72 7.85
N GLY A 30 -7.59 -11.42 8.93
CA GLY A 30 -6.36 -11.23 9.72
C GLY A 30 -6.55 -10.37 10.98
N GLU A 31 -5.45 -10.12 11.70
CA GLU A 31 -5.47 -9.28 12.90
C GLU A 31 -5.66 -7.79 12.55
N GLY A 32 -6.52 -7.11 13.33
CA GLY A 32 -6.85 -5.70 13.22
C GLY A 32 -8.02 -5.40 12.28
N ASP A 33 -8.71 -4.27 12.54
CA ASP A 33 -9.90 -3.87 11.79
C ASP A 33 -9.57 -3.15 10.47
N PHE A 34 -8.40 -2.51 10.39
CA PHE A 34 -7.99 -1.66 9.27
C PHE A 34 -6.62 -2.09 8.70
N TRP A 35 -6.38 -1.72 7.45
CA TRP A 35 -5.06 -1.89 6.84
C TRP A 35 -4.05 -0.91 7.45
N VAL A 36 -2.78 -1.32 7.51
CA VAL A 36 -1.68 -0.48 7.99
C VAL A 36 -0.66 -0.33 6.88
N TYR A 37 -0.45 0.90 6.43
CA TYR A 37 0.48 1.22 5.35
C TYR A 37 1.94 0.92 5.75
N PRO A 38 2.81 0.64 4.77
CA PRO A 38 4.25 0.51 5.04
C PRO A 38 4.83 1.87 5.48
N SER A 39 5.87 1.83 6.29
CA SER A 39 6.67 3.01 6.59
C SER A 39 7.51 3.43 5.39
N ALA A 40 8.14 4.61 5.48
CA ALA A 40 9.09 5.07 4.48
C ALA A 40 10.25 4.10 4.28
N GLN A 41 10.81 3.60 5.37
CA GLN A 41 11.90 2.63 5.30
C GLN A 41 11.47 1.29 4.67
N MET A 42 10.24 0.83 4.96
CA MET A 42 9.69 -0.37 4.32
C MET A 42 9.49 -0.17 2.82
N PHE A 43 8.99 1.00 2.42
CA PHE A 43 8.78 1.36 1.01
C PHE A 43 10.11 1.38 0.26
N TRP A 44 11.13 2.06 0.81
CA TRP A 44 12.49 2.07 0.25
C TRP A 44 13.03 0.66 0.05
N ASN A 45 12.96 -0.18 1.09
CA ASN A 45 13.41 -1.57 1.03
C ASN A 45 12.62 -2.39 0.00
N ALA A 46 11.33 -2.11 -0.20
CA ALA A 46 10.51 -2.77 -1.22
C ALA A 46 10.93 -2.37 -2.64
N MET A 47 11.21 -1.08 -2.87
CA MET A 47 11.69 -0.57 -4.15
C MET A 47 13.05 -1.18 -4.52
N LEU A 48 13.97 -1.31 -3.56
CA LEU A 48 15.25 -1.98 -3.79
C LEU A 48 15.08 -3.45 -4.22
N ARG A 49 14.14 -4.19 -3.62
CA ARG A 49 13.82 -5.59 -4.01
C ARG A 49 13.25 -5.69 -5.42
N LYS A 50 12.56 -4.64 -5.89
CA LYS A 50 12.06 -4.53 -7.27
C LYS A 50 13.14 -4.14 -8.29
N GLY A 51 14.39 -3.98 -7.85
CA GLY A 51 15.52 -3.61 -8.72
C GLY A 51 15.69 -2.11 -8.91
N TRP A 52 14.86 -1.28 -8.29
CA TRP A 52 15.01 0.17 -8.36
C TRP A 52 16.27 0.63 -7.61
N ARG A 53 17.03 1.57 -8.17
CA ARG A 53 18.25 2.14 -7.58
C ARG A 53 18.26 3.65 -7.78
N TRP A 54 18.27 4.39 -6.69
CA TRP A 54 18.16 5.85 -6.65
C TRP A 54 19.49 6.57 -6.91
N LYS A 55 20.35 6.03 -7.78
CA LYS A 55 21.77 6.44 -7.87
C LYS A 55 22.02 7.80 -8.51
N ASP A 56 21.10 8.27 -9.36
CA ASP A 56 21.28 9.49 -10.17
C ASP A 56 20.26 10.59 -9.83
N ASP A 57 19.29 10.30 -8.97
CA ASP A 57 18.25 11.25 -8.55
C ASP A 57 18.59 11.77 -7.14
N ASP A 58 18.68 13.09 -6.98
CA ASP A 58 18.81 13.79 -5.68
C ASP A 58 17.53 13.67 -4.86
N LEU A 59 17.12 12.45 -4.53
CA LEU A 59 16.00 12.20 -3.64
C LEU A 59 16.37 12.59 -2.24
N SER A 60 15.64 13.56 -1.71
CA SER A 60 15.76 13.93 -0.31
C SER A 60 14.81 13.09 0.56
N PRO A 61 15.05 13.02 1.88
CA PRO A 61 14.07 12.45 2.82
C PRO A 61 12.67 13.08 2.70
N LYS A 62 12.61 14.37 2.31
CA LYS A 62 11.35 15.10 2.13
C LYS A 62 10.58 14.61 0.91
N ASP A 63 11.28 14.29 -0.17
CA ASP A 63 10.63 13.74 -1.37
C ASP A 63 10.03 12.37 -1.08
N MET A 64 10.74 11.54 -0.31
CA MET A 64 10.22 10.24 0.15
C MET A 64 8.94 10.39 0.98
N ASP A 65 8.91 11.32 1.94
CA ASP A 65 7.70 11.61 2.73
C ASP A 65 6.52 12.02 1.83
N VAL A 66 6.75 12.90 0.86
CA VAL A 66 5.72 13.34 -0.09
C VAL A 66 5.22 12.18 -0.94
N ILE A 67 6.12 11.35 -1.49
CA ILE A 67 5.78 10.18 -2.30
C ILE A 67 4.86 9.26 -1.51
N ILE A 68 5.20 8.92 -0.27
CA ILE A 68 4.41 8.00 0.55
C ILE A 68 3.04 8.58 0.86
N LYS A 69 2.97 9.87 1.23
CA LYS A 69 1.69 10.56 1.46
C LYS A 69 0.80 10.50 0.23
N ILE A 70 1.34 10.77 -0.96
CA ILE A 70 0.58 10.69 -2.21
C ILE A 70 0.06 9.26 -2.44
N HIS A 71 0.88 8.23 -2.20
CA HIS A 71 0.46 6.84 -2.35
C HIS A 71 -0.66 6.47 -1.38
N ASN A 72 -0.56 6.86 -0.10
CA ASN A 72 -1.60 6.61 0.90
C ASN A 72 -2.90 7.34 0.52
N ILE A 73 -2.82 8.61 0.11
CA ILE A 73 -4.00 9.36 -0.36
C ILE A 73 -4.64 8.67 -1.57
N ASN A 74 -3.83 8.19 -2.51
CA ASN A 74 -4.33 7.47 -3.68
C ASN A 74 -5.03 6.15 -3.28
N ASN A 75 -4.51 5.44 -2.27
CA ASN A 75 -5.19 4.27 -1.68
C ASN A 75 -6.59 4.60 -1.15
N GLU A 76 -6.68 5.66 -0.34
CA GLU A 76 -7.95 6.10 0.27
C GLU A 76 -8.95 6.62 -0.77
N LEU A 77 -8.47 7.32 -1.81
CA LEU A 77 -9.30 7.77 -2.93
C LEU A 77 -9.87 6.60 -3.71
N ALA A 78 -9.02 5.65 -4.09
CA ALA A 78 -9.46 4.46 -4.81
C ALA A 78 -10.46 3.64 -3.99
N TRP A 79 -10.26 3.54 -2.67
CA TRP A 79 -11.24 2.90 -1.79
C TRP A 79 -12.59 3.61 -1.81
N ARG A 80 -12.62 4.95 -1.77
CA ARG A 80 -13.87 5.72 -1.92
C ARG A 80 -14.58 5.45 -3.23
N GLU A 81 -13.85 5.35 -4.35
CA GLU A 81 -14.46 5.00 -5.63
C GLU A 81 -15.03 3.58 -5.63
N VAL A 82 -14.35 2.63 -4.96
CA VAL A 82 -14.90 1.27 -4.78
C VAL A 82 -16.18 1.31 -3.97
N LEU A 83 -16.24 2.07 -2.87
CA LEU A 83 -17.46 2.20 -2.07
C LEU A 83 -18.64 2.78 -2.90
N LYS A 84 -18.38 3.75 -3.78
CA LYS A 84 -19.41 4.25 -4.71
C LYS A 84 -19.92 3.15 -5.64
N TRP A 85 -19.05 2.27 -6.11
CA TRP A 85 -19.46 1.14 -6.95
C TRP A 85 -20.25 0.09 -6.15
N GLU A 86 -19.81 -0.23 -4.93
CA GLU A 86 -20.49 -1.17 -4.02
C GLU A 86 -21.88 -0.66 -3.60
N ALA A 87 -22.09 0.65 -3.55
CA ALA A 87 -23.40 1.23 -3.26
C ALA A 87 -24.49 0.79 -4.26
N PHE A 88 -24.14 0.49 -5.51
CA PHE A 88 -25.09 -0.06 -6.50
C PHE A 88 -25.48 -1.52 -6.21
N HIS A 89 -24.75 -2.21 -5.33
CA HIS A 89 -24.96 -3.61 -4.94
C HIS A 89 -25.29 -3.73 -3.44
N ALA A 90 -25.82 -2.64 -2.84
CA ALA A 90 -26.09 -2.58 -1.41
C ALA A 90 -27.09 -3.65 -0.92
N ASN A 91 -27.92 -4.19 -1.82
CA ASN A 91 -28.82 -5.30 -1.54
C ASN A 91 -28.10 -6.65 -1.36
N GLU A 92 -26.88 -6.80 -1.88
CA GLU A 92 -26.07 -8.02 -1.76
C GLU A 92 -25.13 -7.96 -0.55
N CYS A 93 -24.52 -6.80 -0.29
CA CYS A 93 -23.59 -6.60 0.81
C CYS A 93 -23.64 -5.17 1.33
N MET A 94 -24.00 -5.00 2.61
CA MET A 94 -24.08 -3.68 3.25
C MET A 94 -22.75 -3.18 3.83
N ASN A 95 -21.77 -4.08 4.04
CA ASN A 95 -20.52 -3.78 4.73
C ASN A 95 -19.30 -4.24 3.92
N PRO A 96 -18.95 -3.53 2.82
CA PRO A 96 -17.82 -3.89 1.98
C PRO A 96 -16.50 -3.78 2.77
N LYS A 97 -15.66 -4.81 2.67
CA LYS A 97 -14.32 -4.87 3.25
C LYS A 97 -13.29 -5.27 2.21
N LEU A 98 -12.08 -4.73 2.32
CA LEU A 98 -11.01 -5.06 1.40
C LEU A 98 -10.33 -6.37 1.81
N LYS A 99 -10.31 -7.34 0.88
CA LYS A 99 -9.63 -8.62 1.07
C LYS A 99 -8.13 -8.55 0.90
N SER A 100 -7.67 -7.89 -0.15
CA SER A 100 -6.24 -7.69 -0.39
C SER A 100 -5.99 -6.50 -1.30
N PHE A 101 -4.87 -5.81 -1.08
CA PHE A 101 -4.23 -5.02 -2.11
C PHE A 101 -3.61 -5.95 -3.13
N GLY A 102 -3.81 -5.68 -4.42
CA GLY A 102 -3.20 -6.50 -5.47
C GLY A 102 -2.96 -5.71 -6.73
N GLY A 103 -1.70 -5.63 -7.18
CA GLY A 103 -1.32 -5.11 -8.50
C GLY A 103 -1.15 -6.22 -9.53
N LYS A 104 -1.61 -6.04 -10.78
CA LYS A 104 -1.22 -6.93 -11.87
C LYS A 104 0.24 -6.65 -12.24
N ALA A 105 1.19 -7.39 -11.69
CA ALA A 105 2.47 -7.56 -12.36
C ALA A 105 2.30 -8.53 -13.54
N GLN A 106 1.50 -9.59 -13.38
CA GLN A 106 1.15 -10.57 -14.42
C GLN A 106 -0.21 -11.19 -14.07
N CYS A 107 -1.22 -11.06 -14.93
CA CYS A 107 -2.61 -11.38 -14.58
C CYS A 107 -2.96 -12.86 -14.86
N LYS A 108 -3.51 -13.59 -13.88
CA LYS A 108 -4.32 -14.80 -14.12
C LYS A 108 -5.67 -14.67 -13.40
N HIS A 109 -6.73 -14.98 -14.15
CA HIS A 109 -8.12 -14.65 -13.84
C HIS A 109 -8.74 -15.65 -12.85
N GLY A 110 -9.46 -15.14 -11.84
CA GLY A 110 -10.40 -15.89 -11.00
C GLY A 110 -11.54 -14.96 -10.59
N LYS A 111 -12.77 -15.30 -10.96
CA LYS A 111 -13.96 -14.46 -10.75
C LYS A 111 -14.36 -14.50 -9.26
N HIS A 112 -14.88 -13.37 -8.77
CA HIS A 112 -15.47 -13.14 -7.43
C HIS A 112 -14.56 -12.68 -6.28
N VAL A 113 -13.37 -12.14 -6.55
CA VAL A 113 -12.64 -11.33 -5.56
C VAL A 113 -12.20 -10.03 -6.22
N LYS A 114 -12.60 -8.89 -5.67
CA LYS A 114 -12.13 -7.58 -6.13
C LYS A 114 -10.80 -7.27 -5.49
N CYS A 115 -9.74 -7.40 -6.28
CA CYS A 115 -8.44 -6.85 -5.95
C CYS A 115 -8.43 -5.37 -6.31
N ILE A 116 -8.09 -4.53 -5.33
CA ILE A 116 -7.84 -3.11 -5.57
C ILE A 116 -6.39 -2.97 -6.06
N TYR A 117 -6.25 -2.45 -7.29
CA TYR A 117 -4.97 -2.25 -7.98
C TYR A 117 -4.29 -0.99 -7.50
N ILE A 118 -3.48 -1.10 -6.45
CA ILE A 118 -2.69 0.04 -5.99
C ILE A 118 -1.28 -0.43 -5.66
N TYR A 119 -0.33 0.31 -6.20
CA TYR A 119 1.10 0.01 -6.12
C TYR A 119 1.56 0.15 -4.67
N LEU A 120 1.79 -1.00 -4.02
CA LEU A 120 2.73 -1.16 -2.91
C LEU A 120 4.08 -1.56 -3.49
#